data_AF-A0A6S7JBD3-F1
#
_entry.id   AF-A0A6S7JBD3-F1
#
_cell.length_a   1.000
_cell.length_b   1.000
_cell.length_c   1.000
_cell.angle_alpha   90.00
_cell.angle_beta   90.00
_cell.angle_gamma   90.00
#
_symmetry.space_group_name_H-M   'P 1'
#
loop_
_entity.id
_entity.type
_entity.pdbx_description
1 polymer ?
#
loop_
_entity_poly.entity_id
_entity_poly.type
_entity_poly.pdbx_seq_one_letter_code
_entity_poly.pdbx_strand_id
1 'polypeptide(L)'
;ELCTTDRYRERSQDCRPSAKYYIYMDVVGLLMSTLESTRCNLLRHWFSGKRNSSYDIITALIYGTWIQSAINKPLLIKHPSTPSGMYYINPQGLCSSPLVQVYCDMTSKNGFGVTVIGHDSGSRTLVKGYESPGSYKRKIKYGIFMEQIVAIVKQSKNCEQFIKYECYGSGLWFSTQCGWWVSRQGSKMNYWGGAAVNSGKCACGMTNSCAGGRKCNCDRNDRTWREDSGYLTDKNTLPVTELRFGDTGTTSAGEKGYHTLGKLRCW
;
A
#
# COMPACT_ATOMS: atom_id res chain seq x y z
N GLU A 1 -1.19 12.76 3.97
CA GLU A 1 -2.37 13.32 3.25
C GLU A 1 -2.03 13.02 1.84
N LEU A 2 -2.62 11.97 1.29
CA LEU A 2 -2.47 11.75 -0.14
C LEU A 2 -3.73 12.21 -0.87
N CYS A 3 -4.89 12.04 -0.25
CA CYS A 3 -6.18 12.49 -0.78
C CYS A 3 -6.57 13.89 -0.28
N THR A 4 -5.77 14.92 -0.54
CA THR A 4 -6.21 16.32 -0.45
C THR A 4 -6.12 17.00 -1.82
N THR A 5 -6.97 17.99 -2.00
CA THR A 5 -7.39 18.54 -3.29
C THR A 5 -6.22 19.04 -4.13
N ASP A 6 -6.00 18.39 -5.28
CA ASP A 6 -5.62 19.08 -6.52
C ASP A 6 -6.40 18.49 -7.70
N ARG A 7 -7.53 19.12 -8.01
CA ARG A 7 -8.10 19.08 -9.37
C ARG A 7 -7.34 20.10 -10.23
N TYR A 8 -6.00 19.99 -10.32
CA TYR A 8 -5.23 20.84 -11.21
C TYR A 8 -4.91 20.12 -12.52
N ARG A 9 -5.67 20.60 -13.52
CA ARG A 9 -5.48 20.51 -14.96
C ARG A 9 -4.00 20.67 -15.34
N GLU A 10 -3.56 19.87 -16.29
CA GLU A 10 -2.25 19.96 -16.94
C GLU A 10 -1.79 21.41 -17.15
N ARG A 11 -0.65 21.77 -16.56
CA ARG A 11 0.31 22.64 -17.21
C ARG A 11 1.62 21.89 -17.34
N SER A 12 1.78 21.28 -18.51
CA SER A 12 3.08 21.09 -19.12
C SER A 12 3.78 22.46 -19.19
N GLN A 13 4.88 22.62 -18.46
CA GLN A 13 5.85 23.66 -18.76
C GLN A 13 7.22 23.00 -18.92
N ASP A 14 7.52 22.81 -20.20
CA ASP A 14 8.83 22.66 -20.83
C ASP A 14 10.05 22.93 -19.93
N CYS A 15 10.87 21.90 -19.71
CA CYS A 15 12.25 22.04 -19.28
C CYS A 15 13.16 21.85 -20.50
N ARG A 16 13.62 22.93 -21.14
CA ARG A 16 14.77 22.89 -22.06
C ARG A 16 16.04 23.39 -21.36
N PRO A 17 17.22 22.78 -21.59
CA PRO A 17 18.47 23.26 -21.04
C PRO A 17 19.16 24.22 -22.01
N SER A 18 19.77 25.29 -21.50
CA SER A 18 20.83 26.01 -22.22
C SER A 18 22.07 26.14 -21.34
N ALA A 19 23.18 25.62 -21.88
CA ALA A 19 24.53 25.67 -21.33
C ALA A 19 25.04 27.11 -21.22
N LYS A 20 25.83 27.39 -20.17
CA LYS A 20 27.18 27.98 -20.28
C LYS A 20 27.81 28.34 -18.91
N TYR A 21 29.10 28.03 -18.85
CA TYR A 21 30.18 28.56 -17.99
C TYR A 21 30.58 27.83 -16.70
N TYR A 22 31.81 27.31 -16.80
CA TYR A 22 32.70 26.75 -15.79
C TYR A 22 33.52 27.84 -15.07
N ILE A 23 34.17 27.40 -13.98
CA ILE A 23 35.43 27.86 -13.33
C ILE A 23 35.30 28.88 -12.16
N TYR A 24 35.41 28.40 -10.92
CA TYR A 24 36.61 28.53 -10.06
C TYR A 24 36.45 27.69 -8.76
N MET A 25 37.41 26.76 -8.55
CA MET A 25 37.69 26.03 -7.31
C MET A 25 38.27 27.04 -6.28
N ASP A 26 38.23 26.94 -4.95
CA ASP A 26 38.25 25.85 -3.96
C ASP A 26 37.63 26.39 -2.65
N VAL A 27 37.32 25.52 -1.67
CA VAL A 27 36.71 25.75 -0.33
C VAL A 27 35.21 25.39 -0.22
N VAL A 28 34.48 25.19 -1.31
CA VAL A 28 33.05 24.78 -1.29
C VAL A 28 32.86 23.25 -1.26
N GLY A 29 33.94 22.48 -1.13
CA GLY A 29 33.92 21.01 -1.21
C GLY A 29 33.33 20.27 0.00
N LEU A 30 33.20 20.91 1.18
CA LEU A 30 32.68 20.25 2.39
C LEU A 30 31.25 20.68 2.81
N LEU A 31 30.66 21.67 2.14
CA LEU A 31 29.29 22.14 2.43
C LEU A 31 28.25 21.69 1.41
N MET A 32 28.66 21.04 0.31
CA MET A 32 27.77 20.62 -0.77
C MET A 32 27.25 19.18 -0.67
N SER A 33 27.67 18.37 0.31
CA SER A 33 27.18 16.97 0.44
C SER A 33 25.81 16.84 1.12
N THR A 34 25.13 17.94 1.44
CA THR A 34 23.80 17.92 2.09
C THR A 34 22.76 18.83 1.44
N LEU A 35 23.05 19.43 0.28
CA LEU A 35 22.20 20.46 -0.34
C LEU A 35 21.65 20.09 -1.73
N GLU A 36 21.36 18.81 -1.98
CA GLU A 36 20.83 18.36 -3.28
C GLU A 36 19.29 18.30 -3.39
N SER A 37 18.53 18.92 -2.47
CA SER A 37 17.06 18.87 -2.52
C SER A 37 16.35 20.23 -2.55
N THR A 38 17.05 21.36 -2.56
CA THR A 38 16.40 22.67 -2.35
C THR A 38 16.48 23.58 -3.57
N ARG A 39 15.80 23.19 -4.66
CA ARG A 39 15.42 24.12 -5.73
C ARG A 39 14.00 23.84 -6.24
N CYS A 40 13.01 24.25 -5.45
CA CYS A 40 11.69 24.61 -5.97
C CYS A 40 11.50 26.12 -5.71
N ASN A 41 11.71 26.93 -6.76
CA ASN A 41 11.31 28.33 -6.94
C ASN A 41 11.35 29.31 -5.74
N LEU A 42 12.55 29.73 -5.31
CA LEU A 42 12.72 30.96 -4.51
C LEU A 42 13.92 31.84 -4.92
N LEU A 43 14.47 31.69 -6.13
CA LEU A 43 15.60 32.50 -6.63
C LEU A 43 15.25 33.40 -7.82
N ARG A 44 14.05 33.99 -7.86
CA ARG A 44 13.79 35.15 -8.73
C ARG A 44 13.73 36.49 -8.01
N HIS A 45 13.81 36.51 -6.67
CA HIS A 45 13.85 37.76 -5.89
C HIS A 45 15.24 38.15 -5.36
N TRP A 46 16.29 37.37 -5.65
CA TRP A 46 17.61 37.56 -5.03
C TRP A 46 18.70 38.13 -5.96
N PHE A 47 18.39 38.46 -7.22
CA PHE A 47 19.36 39.05 -8.16
C PHE A 47 19.11 40.54 -8.49
N SER A 48 18.24 41.25 -7.76
CA SER A 48 18.29 42.73 -7.72
C SER A 48 19.01 43.15 -6.45
N GLY A 49 20.34 43.23 -6.52
CA GLY A 49 21.21 43.47 -5.37
C GLY A 49 20.79 44.67 -4.53
N LYS A 50 20.41 44.41 -3.27
CA LYS A 50 20.56 45.35 -2.15
C LYS A 50 20.90 44.54 -0.90
N ARG A 51 22.11 44.77 -0.39
CA ARG A 51 22.56 44.32 0.94
C ARG A 51 21.90 45.22 1.99
N ASN A 52 21.35 44.65 3.06
CA ASN A 52 21.57 45.05 4.46
C ASN A 52 20.54 44.40 5.39
N SER A 53 21.00 43.48 6.26
CA SER A 53 20.85 43.55 7.72
C SER A 53 20.97 42.15 8.36
N SER A 54 21.57 42.07 9.56
CA SER A 54 21.67 40.84 10.38
C SER A 54 20.30 40.22 10.74
N TYR A 55 19.19 40.92 10.47
CA TYR A 55 17.82 40.40 10.57
C TYR A 55 17.46 39.38 9.47
N ASP A 56 18.18 39.33 8.35
CA ASP A 56 17.87 38.46 7.20
C ASP A 56 18.29 36.99 7.39
N ILE A 57 19.36 36.72 8.15
CA ILE A 57 19.81 35.34 8.39
C ILE A 57 18.93 34.64 9.42
N ILE A 58 18.54 35.34 10.48
CA ILE A 58 17.65 34.79 11.52
C ILE A 58 16.25 34.58 10.96
N THR A 59 15.71 35.50 10.15
CA THR A 59 14.45 35.26 9.44
C THR A 59 14.59 34.15 8.40
N ALA A 60 15.67 34.05 7.62
CA ALA A 60 15.85 32.94 6.68
C ALA A 60 16.00 31.57 7.38
N LEU A 61 16.62 31.50 8.56
CA LEU A 61 16.69 30.28 9.37
C LEU A 61 15.34 29.94 10.01
N ILE A 62 14.59 30.94 10.49
CA ILE A 62 13.24 30.73 11.02
C ILE A 62 12.28 30.33 9.87
N TYR A 63 12.19 31.09 8.78
CA TYR A 63 11.37 30.72 7.61
C TYR A 63 11.83 29.42 6.96
N GLY A 64 13.13 29.15 6.89
CA GLY A 64 13.68 27.90 6.37
C GLY A 64 13.32 26.69 7.25
N THR A 65 13.39 26.82 8.57
CA THR A 65 12.93 25.76 9.50
C THR A 65 11.41 25.61 9.52
N TRP A 66 10.65 26.70 9.36
CA TRP A 66 9.20 26.67 9.20
C TRP A 66 8.78 26.01 7.87
N ILE A 67 9.46 26.29 6.75
CA ILE A 67 9.22 25.65 5.45
C ILE A 67 9.62 24.17 5.48
N GLN A 68 10.74 23.82 6.13
CA GLN A 68 11.11 22.42 6.35
C GLN A 68 10.04 21.68 7.16
N SER A 69 9.44 22.35 8.15
CA SER A 69 8.34 21.78 8.97
C SER A 69 7.01 21.65 8.22
N ALA A 70 6.80 22.44 7.16
CA ALA A 70 5.62 22.40 6.30
C ALA A 70 5.74 21.37 5.17
N ILE A 71 6.95 21.10 4.68
CA ILE A 71 7.22 20.12 3.61
C ILE A 71 7.39 18.70 4.18
N ASN A 72 7.85 18.55 5.42
CA ASN A 72 8.10 17.24 6.06
C ASN A 72 6.95 16.71 6.93
N LYS A 73 5.77 17.32 6.92
CA LYS A 73 4.60 16.75 7.59
C LYS A 73 3.71 16.08 6.54
N PRO A 74 3.59 14.74 6.54
CA PRO A 74 2.47 14.09 5.89
C PRO A 74 1.24 14.36 6.78
N LEU A 75 0.75 15.61 6.73
CA LEU A 75 -0.52 16.02 7.34
C LEU A 75 -1.58 14.99 6.89
N LEU A 76 -2.57 14.51 7.67
CA LEU A 76 -3.55 13.47 7.25
C LEU A 76 -5.01 13.90 7.55
N ILE A 77 -5.54 14.91 6.85
CA ILE A 77 -6.78 15.65 7.14
C ILE A 77 -7.76 15.58 5.95
N LYS A 78 -9.01 15.23 6.25
CA LYS A 78 -10.16 15.35 5.35
C LYS A 78 -10.56 16.82 5.23
N HIS A 79 -10.69 17.35 4.00
CA HIS A 79 -11.47 18.58 3.79
C HIS A 79 -12.96 18.24 3.72
N PRO A 80 -13.85 18.91 4.49
CA PRO A 80 -15.26 18.54 4.67
C PRO A 80 -16.07 18.33 3.38
N SER A 81 -15.66 18.96 2.27
CA SER A 81 -16.36 18.98 0.98
C SER A 81 -15.74 18.13 -0.13
N THR A 82 -14.69 17.34 0.14
CA THR A 82 -14.00 16.59 -0.92
C THR A 82 -14.76 15.30 -1.26
N PRO A 83 -15.24 15.12 -2.52
CA PRO A 83 -15.97 13.91 -2.93
C PRO A 83 -15.03 12.73 -3.19
N SER A 84 -15.55 11.50 -3.15
CA SER A 84 -14.81 10.32 -3.64
C SER A 84 -14.52 10.43 -5.14
N GLY A 85 -13.39 9.90 -5.60
CA GLY A 85 -12.99 10.00 -7.02
C GLY A 85 -11.54 9.63 -7.29
N MET A 86 -11.09 9.86 -8.52
CA MET A 86 -9.68 9.68 -8.90
C MET A 86 -8.87 10.95 -8.58
N TYR A 87 -7.72 10.78 -7.94
CA TYR A 87 -6.81 11.85 -7.55
C TYR A 87 -5.37 11.49 -7.92
N TYR A 88 -4.56 12.51 -8.24
CA TYR A 88 -3.12 12.37 -8.32
C TYR A 88 -2.51 12.68 -6.97
N ILE A 89 -1.63 11.78 -6.50
CA ILE A 89 -1.01 11.87 -5.19
C ILE A 89 0.51 11.77 -5.33
N ASN A 90 1.26 12.36 -4.39
CA ASN A 90 2.72 12.20 -4.29
C ASN A 90 3.08 11.46 -2.99
N PRO A 91 3.10 10.11 -3.00
CA PRO A 91 3.37 9.30 -1.80
C PRO A 91 4.72 9.59 -1.14
N GLN A 92 5.71 9.96 -1.93
CA GLN A 92 7.09 10.17 -1.48
C GLN A 92 7.31 11.58 -0.93
N GLY A 93 6.46 12.56 -1.27
CA GLY A 93 6.59 13.94 -0.82
C GLY A 93 7.80 14.69 -1.39
N LEU A 94 8.49 14.13 -2.40
CA LEU A 94 9.62 14.76 -3.06
C LEU A 94 9.16 15.43 -4.35
N CYS A 95 9.69 16.62 -4.65
CA CYS A 95 9.29 17.40 -5.82
C CYS A 95 9.54 16.67 -7.16
N SER A 96 10.56 15.81 -7.22
CA SER A 96 10.91 15.02 -8.42
C SER A 96 10.22 13.65 -8.49
N SER A 97 9.44 13.27 -7.47
CA SER A 97 8.78 11.96 -7.45
C SER A 97 7.58 11.92 -8.39
N PRO A 98 7.37 10.79 -9.09
CA PRO A 98 6.23 10.65 -9.99
C PRO A 98 4.91 10.68 -9.21
N LEU A 99 3.94 11.44 -9.72
CA LEU A 99 2.57 11.40 -9.24
C LEU A 99 1.92 10.06 -9.56
N VAL A 100 1.05 9.62 -8.67
CA VAL A 100 0.32 8.35 -8.79
C VAL A 100 -1.16 8.65 -8.86
N GLN A 101 -1.84 8.12 -9.87
CA GLN A 101 -3.29 8.23 -9.94
C GLN A 101 -3.94 7.10 -9.12
N VAL A 102 -4.75 7.47 -8.13
CA VAL A 102 -5.45 6.51 -7.25
C VAL A 102 -6.91 6.90 -7.05
N TYR A 103 -7.74 5.93 -6.67
CA TYR A 103 -9.09 6.22 -6.22
C TYR A 103 -9.07 6.57 -4.72
N CYS A 104 -9.62 7.71 -4.34
CA CYS A 104 -9.83 8.10 -2.97
C CYS A 104 -11.30 7.96 -2.60
N ASP A 105 -11.58 7.16 -1.59
CA ASP A 105 -12.88 7.04 -0.95
C ASP A 105 -12.93 7.99 0.25
N MET A 106 -13.67 9.10 0.10
CA MET A 106 -13.80 10.17 1.10
C MET A 106 -15.02 9.97 2.02
N THR A 107 -15.77 8.89 1.80
CA THR A 107 -17.03 8.59 2.50
C THR A 107 -16.86 7.55 3.60
N SER A 108 -15.87 6.67 3.46
CA SER A 108 -15.58 5.60 4.42
C SER A 108 -14.84 6.08 5.67
N LYS A 109 -14.67 5.17 6.65
CA LYS A 109 -13.80 5.32 7.83
C LYS A 109 -13.98 6.67 8.53
N ASN A 110 -15.22 7.01 8.90
CA ASN A 110 -15.57 8.27 9.59
C ASN A 110 -15.09 9.54 8.87
N GLY A 111 -14.97 9.48 7.54
CA GLY A 111 -14.54 10.58 6.70
C GLY A 111 -13.04 10.67 6.43
N PHE A 112 -12.20 9.77 6.93
CA PHE A 112 -10.80 9.74 6.47
C PHE A 112 -10.75 9.44 4.96
N GLY A 113 -9.87 10.13 4.23
CA GLY A 113 -9.63 9.86 2.82
C GLY A 113 -8.90 8.53 2.66
N VAL A 114 -9.61 7.49 2.21
CA VAL A 114 -9.05 6.15 2.03
C VAL A 114 -8.52 6.01 0.61
N THR A 115 -7.22 5.78 0.48
CA THR A 115 -6.61 5.41 -0.80
C THR A 115 -6.95 3.97 -1.12
N VAL A 116 -7.57 3.72 -2.28
CA VAL A 116 -8.02 2.41 -2.74
C VAL A 116 -7.22 1.97 -3.96
N ILE A 117 -6.48 0.87 -3.83
CA ILE A 117 -5.57 0.35 -4.85
C ILE A 117 -6.11 -0.98 -5.37
N GLY A 118 -6.49 -0.99 -6.65
CA GLY A 118 -7.04 -2.16 -7.33
C GLY A 118 -5.97 -3.13 -7.86
N HIS A 119 -6.39 -4.36 -8.14
CA HIS A 119 -5.59 -5.42 -8.75
C HIS A 119 -6.47 -6.37 -9.58
N ASP A 120 -5.84 -7.28 -10.32
CA ASP A 120 -6.45 -8.19 -11.30
C ASP A 120 -7.15 -9.44 -10.70
N SER A 121 -7.35 -9.51 -9.39
CA SER A 121 -7.82 -10.72 -8.69
C SER A 121 -9.01 -10.45 -7.75
N GLY A 122 -9.82 -9.46 -8.09
CA GLY A 122 -10.99 -9.06 -7.32
C GLY A 122 -12.17 -10.03 -7.40
N SER A 123 -12.23 -10.85 -8.45
CA SER A 123 -13.34 -11.77 -8.69
C SER A 123 -13.16 -13.10 -7.98
N ARG A 124 -14.29 -13.72 -7.59
CA ARG A 124 -14.34 -15.09 -7.09
C ARG A 124 -13.79 -16.05 -8.13
N THR A 125 -12.68 -16.72 -7.82
CA THR A 125 -11.90 -17.51 -8.79
C THR A 125 -11.80 -18.97 -8.32
N LEU A 126 -12.16 -19.91 -9.20
CA LEU A 126 -12.13 -21.34 -8.92
C LEU A 126 -10.70 -21.87 -8.75
N VAL A 127 -10.52 -22.75 -7.78
CA VAL A 127 -9.34 -23.59 -7.58
C VAL A 127 -9.78 -25.05 -7.60
N LYS A 128 -9.29 -25.82 -8.57
CA LYS A 128 -9.61 -27.24 -8.73
C LYS A 128 -8.48 -27.94 -9.50
N GLY A 129 -8.16 -29.17 -9.11
CA GLY A 129 -7.13 -29.99 -9.75
C GLY A 129 -5.72 -29.82 -9.16
N TYR A 130 -5.61 -29.23 -7.96
CA TYR A 130 -4.32 -28.92 -7.33
C TYR A 130 -4.18 -29.67 -6.00
N GLU A 131 -3.55 -30.85 -6.03
CA GLU A 131 -3.41 -31.71 -4.85
C GLU A 131 -2.30 -31.21 -3.92
N SER A 132 -1.08 -31.05 -4.44
CA SER A 132 0.07 -30.71 -3.60
C SER A 132 -0.08 -29.33 -2.95
N PRO A 133 0.40 -29.12 -1.71
CA PRO A 133 0.32 -27.85 -1.00
C PRO A 133 0.83 -26.65 -1.83
N GLY A 134 0.00 -25.63 -2.02
CA GLY A 134 0.34 -24.42 -2.77
C GLY A 134 0.70 -24.63 -4.25
N SER A 135 0.30 -25.75 -4.84
CA SER A 135 0.50 -26.03 -6.26
C SER A 135 -0.31 -25.10 -7.16
N TYR A 136 -1.49 -24.65 -6.71
CA TYR A 136 -2.16 -23.50 -7.31
C TYR A 136 -1.42 -22.21 -6.93
N LYS A 137 -1.15 -21.36 -7.93
CA LYS A 137 -0.41 -20.10 -7.75
C LYS A 137 -1.13 -18.96 -8.46
N ARG A 138 -1.65 -18.00 -7.71
CA ARG A 138 -2.19 -16.75 -8.24
C ARG A 138 -1.31 -15.58 -7.84
N LYS A 139 -0.47 -15.11 -8.76
CA LYS A 139 0.26 -13.83 -8.61
C LYS A 139 -0.70 -12.67 -8.78
N ILE A 140 -0.60 -11.64 -7.94
CA ILE A 140 -1.48 -10.48 -7.96
C ILE A 140 -0.80 -9.34 -8.71
N LYS A 141 -1.48 -8.79 -9.72
CA LYS A 141 -1.02 -7.62 -10.48
C LYS A 141 -1.82 -6.40 -10.06
N TYR A 142 -1.17 -5.47 -9.38
CA TYR A 142 -1.76 -4.19 -8.98
C TYR A 142 -1.74 -3.19 -10.14
N GLY A 143 -2.68 -2.24 -10.11
CA GLY A 143 -2.79 -1.19 -11.14
C GLY A 143 -1.69 -0.11 -11.09
N ILE A 144 -0.83 -0.13 -10.06
CA ILE A 144 0.30 0.79 -9.88
C ILE A 144 1.54 0.00 -9.42
N PHE A 145 2.72 0.60 -9.53
CA PHE A 145 3.98 -0.06 -9.18
C PHE A 145 4.10 -0.35 -7.69
N MET A 146 4.77 -1.44 -7.33
CA MET A 146 4.89 -1.87 -5.93
C MET A 146 5.61 -0.83 -5.07
N GLU A 147 6.59 -0.12 -5.62
CA GLU A 147 7.33 0.96 -4.97
C GLU A 147 6.39 2.12 -4.57
N GLN A 148 5.42 2.43 -5.43
CA GLN A 148 4.39 3.44 -5.15
C GLN A 148 3.43 2.96 -4.06
N ILE A 149 3.02 1.69 -4.09
CA ILE A 149 2.17 1.10 -3.05
C ILE A 149 2.88 1.14 -1.70
N VAL A 150 4.15 0.76 -1.64
CA VAL A 150 4.96 0.78 -0.41
C VAL A 150 5.07 2.20 0.14
N ALA A 151 5.27 3.20 -0.73
CA ALA A 151 5.29 4.60 -0.31
C ALA A 151 3.93 5.02 0.29
N ILE A 152 2.81 4.65 -0.33
CA ILE A 152 1.46 4.92 0.22
C ILE A 152 1.29 4.25 1.60
N VAL A 153 1.60 2.95 1.70
CA VAL A 153 1.50 2.17 2.95
C VAL A 153 2.36 2.76 4.07
N LYS A 154 3.54 3.28 3.73
CA LYS A 154 4.45 3.94 4.69
C LYS A 154 3.81 5.19 5.28
N GLN A 155 3.16 6.01 4.44
CA GLN A 155 2.52 7.26 4.86
C GLN A 155 1.17 7.06 5.57
N SER A 156 0.48 5.95 5.34
CA SER A 156 -0.81 5.67 5.97
C SER A 156 -0.66 5.17 7.41
N LYS A 157 -1.60 5.53 8.28
CA LYS A 157 -1.64 5.02 9.65
C LYS A 157 -2.07 3.55 9.67
N ASN A 158 -3.06 3.21 8.85
CA ASN A 158 -3.59 1.87 8.74
C ASN A 158 -3.69 1.45 7.28
N CYS A 159 -3.58 0.16 7.04
CA CYS A 159 -3.95 -0.46 5.78
C CYS A 159 -4.74 -1.73 6.06
N GLU A 160 -5.70 -2.03 5.21
CA GLU A 160 -6.43 -3.29 5.25
C GLU A 160 -6.60 -3.87 3.84
N GLN A 161 -6.65 -5.19 3.76
CA GLN A 161 -6.99 -5.91 2.54
C GLN A 161 -7.86 -7.10 2.88
N PHE A 162 -9.04 -7.17 2.27
CA PHE A 162 -9.96 -8.29 2.48
C PHE A 162 -9.46 -9.54 1.76
N ILE A 163 -9.56 -10.69 2.41
CA ILE A 163 -9.24 -11.99 1.82
C ILE A 163 -10.31 -13.01 2.20
N LYS A 164 -10.67 -13.88 1.26
CA LYS A 164 -11.67 -14.92 1.45
C LYS A 164 -11.25 -16.20 0.72
N TYR A 165 -11.45 -17.34 1.39
CA TYR A 165 -11.39 -18.66 0.80
C TYR A 165 -12.67 -19.43 1.14
N GLU A 166 -13.31 -19.94 0.11
CA GLU A 166 -14.41 -20.89 0.20
C GLU A 166 -13.88 -22.27 -0.18
N CYS A 167 -14.28 -23.30 0.54
CA CYS A 167 -13.70 -24.63 0.40
C CYS A 167 -14.78 -25.72 0.45
N TYR A 168 -14.53 -26.78 -0.30
CA TYR A 168 -15.34 -28.00 -0.34
C TYR A 168 -14.38 -29.17 -0.46
N GLY A 169 -14.19 -29.92 0.63
CA GLY A 169 -13.13 -30.93 0.74
C GLY A 169 -11.75 -30.33 0.47
N SER A 170 -11.45 -29.16 1.05
CA SER A 170 -10.16 -28.49 0.90
C SER A 170 -9.79 -27.74 2.18
N GLY A 171 -8.61 -27.98 2.73
CA GLY A 171 -8.08 -27.35 3.93
C GLY A 171 -7.08 -26.22 3.67
N LEU A 172 -6.94 -25.31 4.64
CA LEU A 172 -5.86 -24.31 4.64
C LEU A 172 -4.64 -24.84 5.43
N TRP A 173 -4.89 -25.40 6.62
CA TRP A 173 -3.93 -25.94 7.59
C TRP A 173 -4.40 -27.28 8.19
N PHE A 174 -4.99 -28.18 7.40
CA PHE A 174 -5.56 -29.44 7.90
C PHE A 174 -4.51 -30.42 8.46
N SER A 175 -3.72 -31.06 7.60
CA SER A 175 -2.60 -31.95 7.95
C SER A 175 -1.24 -31.29 7.69
N THR A 176 -1.19 -30.50 6.62
CA THR A 176 -0.11 -29.58 6.27
C THR A 176 -0.72 -28.25 5.85
N GLN A 177 0.11 -27.21 5.73
CA GLN A 177 -0.37 -25.92 5.23
C GLN A 177 -0.53 -25.99 3.71
N CYS A 178 -1.75 -26.27 3.25
CA CYS A 178 -2.13 -26.37 1.84
C CYS A 178 -2.48 -25.01 1.22
N GLY A 179 -2.98 -24.06 2.03
CA GLY A 179 -3.38 -22.72 1.57
C GLY A 179 -2.73 -21.59 2.37
N TRP A 180 -2.30 -20.52 1.67
CA TRP A 180 -1.74 -19.32 2.28
C TRP A 180 -1.72 -18.13 1.32
N TRP A 181 -1.54 -16.94 1.87
CA TRP A 181 -1.20 -15.74 1.12
C TRP A 181 0.29 -15.40 1.30
N VAL A 182 0.86 -14.68 0.33
CA VAL A 182 2.26 -14.26 0.33
C VAL A 182 2.34 -12.74 0.50
N SER A 183 3.21 -12.28 1.40
CA SER A 183 3.40 -10.86 1.69
C SER A 183 4.12 -10.12 0.57
N ARG A 184 4.18 -8.78 0.65
CA ARG A 184 4.98 -7.97 -0.29
C ARG A 184 6.47 -8.30 -0.27
N GLN A 185 6.99 -8.89 0.81
CA GLN A 185 8.37 -9.33 0.95
C GLN A 185 8.61 -10.75 0.40
N GLY A 186 7.57 -11.43 -0.09
CA GLY A 186 7.67 -12.81 -0.54
C GLY A 186 7.53 -13.84 0.60
N SER A 187 7.19 -13.41 1.81
CA SER A 187 7.04 -14.32 2.96
C SER A 187 5.73 -15.08 2.87
N LYS A 188 5.80 -16.40 3.11
CA LYS A 188 4.63 -17.26 3.30
C LYS A 188 3.97 -16.95 4.64
N MET A 189 2.73 -16.49 4.61
CA MET A 189 2.00 -16.07 5.81
C MET A 189 1.28 -17.24 6.47
N ASN A 190 1.15 -17.18 7.80
CA ASN A 190 0.64 -18.27 8.64
C ASN A 190 -0.67 -17.93 9.36
N TYR A 191 -1.36 -16.86 8.98
CA TYR A 191 -2.66 -16.48 9.53
C TYR A 191 -3.59 -16.02 8.40
N TRP A 192 -4.89 -16.02 8.65
CA TRP A 192 -5.90 -15.60 7.67
C TRP A 192 -6.59 -14.29 8.02
N GLY A 193 -7.44 -13.79 7.12
CA GLY A 193 -8.25 -12.59 7.34
C GLY A 193 -9.03 -12.65 8.66
N GLY A 194 -9.01 -11.55 9.41
CA GLY A 194 -9.69 -11.41 10.71
C GLY A 194 -9.00 -12.11 11.88
N ALA A 195 -7.90 -12.83 11.67
CA ALA A 195 -7.09 -13.39 12.75
C ALA A 195 -5.96 -12.45 13.18
N ALA A 196 -5.43 -12.65 14.38
CA ALA A 196 -4.22 -11.96 14.81
C ALA A 196 -3.01 -12.38 13.97
N VAL A 197 -2.09 -11.45 13.73
CA VAL A 197 -0.83 -11.71 13.01
C VAL A 197 -0.07 -12.83 13.71
N ASN A 198 0.51 -13.75 12.94
CA ASN A 198 1.27 -14.91 13.45
C ASN A 198 0.47 -15.90 14.32
N SER A 199 -0.85 -15.80 14.37
CA SER A 199 -1.68 -16.66 15.22
C SER A 199 -1.75 -18.12 14.80
N GLY A 200 -1.43 -18.46 13.54
CA GLY A 200 -1.65 -19.81 13.03
C GLY A 200 -3.12 -20.13 12.78
N LYS A 201 -4.02 -19.13 12.76
CA LYS A 201 -5.48 -19.30 12.82
C LYS A 201 -6.22 -18.42 11.80
N CYS A 202 -7.51 -18.73 11.62
CA CYS A 202 -8.51 -17.86 10.99
C CYS A 202 -9.32 -17.09 12.04
N ALA A 203 -10.19 -16.18 11.59
CA ALA A 203 -11.06 -15.38 12.46
C ALA A 203 -11.86 -16.26 13.46
N CYS A 204 -12.48 -17.34 12.99
CA CYS A 204 -13.23 -18.26 13.86
C CYS A 204 -12.33 -18.95 14.91
N GLY A 205 -11.04 -19.11 14.63
CA GLY A 205 -10.08 -19.76 15.54
C GLY A 205 -9.69 -18.84 16.70
N MET A 206 -9.87 -17.53 16.52
CA MET A 206 -9.71 -16.54 17.60
C MET A 206 -10.84 -16.63 18.62
N THR A 207 -12.03 -17.07 18.20
CA THR A 207 -13.23 -17.19 19.04
C THR A 207 -13.61 -18.64 19.36
N ASN A 208 -12.76 -19.62 18.97
CA ASN A 208 -13.02 -21.05 19.10
C ASN A 208 -14.36 -21.50 18.49
N SER A 209 -14.80 -20.82 17.43
CA SER A 209 -16.09 -21.04 16.77
C SER A 209 -15.98 -21.79 15.44
N CYS A 210 -14.77 -22.19 15.04
CA CYS A 210 -14.58 -22.90 13.77
C CYS A 210 -15.26 -24.26 13.77
N ALA A 211 -15.72 -24.67 12.58
CA ALA A 211 -16.28 -25.99 12.34
C ALA A 211 -15.39 -27.12 12.90
N GLY A 212 -15.97 -27.94 13.79
CA GLY A 212 -15.26 -29.08 14.37
C GLY A 212 -14.09 -28.73 15.29
N GLY A 213 -14.06 -27.52 15.87
CA GLY A 213 -13.02 -27.09 16.80
C GLY A 213 -11.64 -26.90 16.16
N ARG A 214 -11.60 -26.69 14.83
CA ARG A 214 -10.36 -26.51 14.07
C ARG A 214 -9.83 -25.07 14.16
N LYS A 215 -8.66 -24.80 13.55
CA LYS A 215 -8.05 -23.46 13.51
C LYS A 215 -8.74 -22.53 12.51
N CYS A 216 -9.36 -23.12 11.49
CA CYS A 216 -10.14 -22.49 10.43
C CYS A 216 -11.36 -23.35 10.09
N ASN A 217 -12.40 -22.77 9.51
CA ASN A 217 -13.56 -23.54 9.06
C ASN A 217 -13.18 -24.54 7.97
N CYS A 218 -12.33 -24.15 7.02
CA CYS A 218 -11.87 -25.00 5.93
C CYS A 218 -11.03 -26.19 6.39
N ASP A 219 -10.39 -26.10 7.56
CA ASP A 219 -9.62 -27.20 8.14
C ASP A 219 -10.52 -28.34 8.65
N ARG A 220 -11.85 -28.20 8.57
CA ARG A 220 -12.75 -29.36 8.73
C ARG A 220 -12.56 -30.37 7.60
N ASN A 221 -12.11 -29.91 6.42
CA ASN A 221 -11.84 -30.69 5.22
C ASN A 221 -12.95 -31.72 4.90
N ASP A 222 -14.19 -31.25 4.88
CA ASP A 222 -15.37 -32.08 4.60
C ASP A 222 -16.10 -31.64 3.34
N ARG A 223 -17.04 -32.46 2.88
CA ARG A 223 -17.86 -32.23 1.68
C ARG A 223 -19.00 -31.23 1.93
N THR A 224 -18.75 -30.23 2.77
CA THR A 224 -19.66 -29.12 3.06
C THR A 224 -18.98 -27.83 2.64
N TRP A 225 -19.70 -26.94 1.96
CA TRP A 225 -19.15 -25.62 1.66
C TRP A 225 -18.89 -24.85 2.96
N ARG A 226 -17.65 -24.41 3.11
CA ARG A 226 -17.20 -23.61 4.26
C ARG A 226 -16.43 -22.39 3.77
N GLU A 227 -16.24 -21.45 4.67
CA GLU A 227 -15.59 -20.18 4.37
C GLU A 227 -14.72 -19.71 5.54
N ASP A 228 -13.55 -19.19 5.20
CA ASP A 228 -12.76 -18.35 6.06
C ASP A 228 -12.49 -17.01 5.35
N SER A 229 -12.90 -15.91 5.96
CA SER A 229 -12.76 -14.57 5.39
C SER A 229 -12.51 -13.51 6.45
N GLY A 230 -11.99 -12.37 6.03
CA GLY A 230 -11.78 -11.20 6.87
C GLY A 230 -10.72 -10.26 6.34
N TYR A 231 -10.42 -9.21 7.10
CA TYR A 231 -9.38 -8.26 6.75
C TYR A 231 -8.02 -8.69 7.28
N LEU A 232 -7.01 -8.64 6.42
CA LEU A 232 -5.61 -8.53 6.81
C LEU A 232 -5.35 -7.06 7.13
N THR A 233 -4.75 -6.77 8.29
CA THR A 233 -4.56 -5.38 8.78
C THR A 233 -3.11 -5.03 9.11
N ASP A 234 -2.18 -5.98 8.99
CA ASP A 234 -0.77 -5.71 9.18
C ASP A 234 -0.18 -4.98 7.97
N LYS A 235 -0.08 -3.67 8.08
CA LYS A 235 0.51 -2.84 7.02
C LYS A 235 1.99 -3.17 6.76
N ASN A 236 2.68 -3.84 7.68
CA ASN A 236 4.08 -4.21 7.50
C ASN A 236 4.28 -5.38 6.54
N THR A 237 3.22 -6.12 6.22
CA THR A 237 3.26 -7.28 5.30
C THR A 237 2.38 -7.10 4.05
N LEU A 238 1.35 -6.26 4.13
CA LEU A 238 0.51 -5.89 2.98
C LEU A 238 1.26 -5.08 1.90
N PRO A 239 0.84 -5.12 0.62
CA PRO A 239 -0.26 -5.90 0.05
C PRO A 239 0.02 -7.42 -0.05
N VAL A 240 -1.04 -8.19 -0.32
CA VAL A 240 -0.95 -9.59 -0.76
C VAL A 240 -0.37 -9.65 -2.17
N THR A 241 0.73 -10.37 -2.38
CA THR A 241 1.36 -10.52 -3.71
C THR A 241 1.00 -11.83 -4.39
N GLU A 242 0.69 -12.88 -3.62
CA GLU A 242 0.26 -14.16 -4.16
C GLU A 242 -0.76 -14.85 -3.26
N LEU A 243 -1.62 -15.65 -3.88
CA LEU A 243 -2.47 -16.63 -3.22
C LEU A 243 -2.05 -18.03 -3.65
N ARG A 244 -1.85 -18.91 -2.68
CA ARG A 244 -1.40 -20.29 -2.86
C ARG A 244 -2.43 -21.23 -2.26
N PHE A 245 -2.81 -22.25 -3.01
CA PHE A 245 -3.76 -23.27 -2.56
C PHE A 245 -3.33 -24.66 -3.05
N GLY A 246 -3.79 -25.69 -2.36
CA GLY A 246 -3.63 -27.11 -2.67
C GLY A 246 -4.84 -27.86 -2.10
N ASP A 247 -4.75 -29.18 -1.95
CA ASP A 247 -5.87 -29.99 -1.41
C ASP A 247 -7.18 -29.74 -2.17
N THR A 248 -7.08 -29.75 -3.50
CA THR A 248 -8.21 -29.62 -4.44
C THR A 248 -8.09 -30.60 -5.61
N GLY A 249 -7.27 -31.64 -5.48
CA GLY A 249 -6.83 -32.48 -6.58
C GLY A 249 -7.54 -33.83 -6.67
N THR A 250 -8.15 -34.30 -5.59
CA THR A 250 -8.74 -35.63 -5.55
C THR A 250 -10.04 -35.68 -6.37
N THR A 251 -9.94 -36.24 -7.58
CA THR A 251 -11.02 -36.30 -8.57
C THR A 251 -12.22 -37.13 -8.12
N SER A 252 -12.02 -38.14 -7.28
CA SER A 252 -13.08 -38.98 -6.70
C SER A 252 -13.86 -38.30 -5.57
N ALA A 253 -13.29 -37.25 -4.95
CA ALA A 253 -13.88 -36.57 -3.79
C ALA A 253 -14.57 -35.23 -4.14
N GLY A 254 -14.38 -34.72 -5.36
CA GLY A 254 -15.02 -33.48 -5.82
C GLY A 254 -14.44 -32.22 -5.18
N GLU A 255 -13.20 -32.29 -4.71
CA GLU A 255 -12.51 -31.22 -3.99
C GLU A 255 -12.33 -29.98 -4.85
N LYS A 256 -12.56 -28.82 -4.23
CA LYS A 256 -12.45 -27.51 -4.89
C LYS A 256 -12.53 -26.39 -3.87
N GLY A 257 -12.03 -25.24 -4.26
CA GLY A 257 -12.20 -24.00 -3.52
C GLY A 257 -12.42 -22.80 -4.43
N TYR A 258 -12.73 -21.66 -3.82
CA TYR A 258 -12.76 -20.38 -4.49
C TYR A 258 -12.04 -19.35 -3.63
N HIS A 259 -11.18 -18.54 -4.23
CA HIS A 259 -10.59 -17.40 -3.54
C HIS A 259 -11.16 -16.09 -4.06
N THR A 260 -11.16 -15.09 -3.18
CA THR A 260 -11.48 -13.70 -3.50
C THR A 260 -10.53 -12.80 -2.72
N LEU A 261 -9.96 -11.79 -3.38
CA LEU A 261 -9.07 -10.82 -2.76
C LEU A 261 -9.61 -9.41 -3.01
N GLY A 262 -9.82 -8.66 -1.94
CA GLY A 262 -10.26 -7.28 -2.02
C GLY A 262 -9.13 -6.32 -2.36
N LYS A 263 -9.51 -5.11 -2.81
CA LYS A 263 -8.59 -3.99 -3.04
C LYS A 263 -7.81 -3.65 -1.75
N LEU A 264 -6.57 -3.21 -1.90
CA LEU A 264 -5.82 -2.65 -0.77
C LEU A 264 -6.39 -1.27 -0.43
N ARG A 265 -6.65 -1.01 0.85
CA ARG A 265 -7.22 0.24 1.36
C ARG A 265 -6.29 0.80 2.44
N CYS A 266 -5.85 2.05 2.32
CA CYS A 266 -4.91 2.66 3.25
C CYS A 266 -5.33 4.10 3.63
N TRP A 267 -5.22 4.47 4.91
CA TRP A 267 -5.55 5.79 5.46
C TRP A 267 -4.67 6.15 6.66
#